data_AF-A0A846YR42-F1
#
_entry.id   AF-A0A846YR42-F1
#
_cell.length_a   1.000
_cell.length_b   1.000
_cell.length_c   1.000
_cell.angle_alpha   90.00
_cell.angle_beta   90.00
_cell.angle_gamma   90.00
#
_symmetry.space_group_name_H-M   'P 1'
#
loop_
_entity.id
_entity.type
_entity.pdbx_description
1 polymer ?
#
loop_
_entity_poly.entity_id
_entity_poly.type
_entity_poly.pdbx_seq_one_letter_code
_entity_poly.pdbx_strand_id
1 'polypeptide(L)'
;MANRFDVDPDALRRMADRHEVAADRARRWAQKPEQWLGTFIHNYGTIAQPVYNAMVRYYDAREVAGNKKADQHLETARKLRETAQAYERADIDSGGRMGDTGGRFGGGPRDMHPVNGGEARPVIVTPLPSTTAPQSEPRTAVPTGRAPQLSRMPDNRPETSAPPASPVLPYLPPLPGQPRPTAAPPGGEPAPRAASPTPPTVTAPAVTAPTPTPPPSGPPSGPPSGGGGLPPRDISSGQTPARHEPGPSTPRPGSMPVAAGTASTRPREAAATPKVPAGADLLTASALLAAVLGATDSAEYGVLWAVAVLRGSAGAGLFITANEGRGWLPPGLYLPREVSTPWMWDEMLRDSAGAISETWEGLGDPARVLVEFAGVWGAKTGASITALATSGSLDPRLAMYLRNVETASGVTPSRSPDLSVPGPGAVDRLGLTGSVEALAAVADLPRSGRRQRCVELANEAHLLLMRRGATPPEAAESARLRDRILAVLEADQQVPPHWWEDLRRADRALARLVRGRRIDATGVGVGDLASSRMPNSLRDLIDQHRCTELVLLMQREPGYQLFRDVIYAHEQVAERRLRPGGRPGVSAPQERRGSAGHVVPGTTPVGVSVVGSATAAVSAAPNIDIRRHGR
;
A
#
# COMPACT_ATOMS: atom_id res chain seq x y z
N MET A 1 -37.08 6.95 10.54
CA MET A 1 -36.87 7.95 9.46
C MET A 1 -36.23 7.21 8.30
N ALA A 2 -36.85 7.21 7.11
CA ALA A 2 -36.20 6.70 5.91
C ALA A 2 -35.38 7.83 5.29
N ASN A 3 -34.06 7.68 5.19
CA ASN A 3 -33.23 8.61 4.44
C ASN A 3 -33.54 8.42 2.96
N ARG A 4 -34.49 9.20 2.46
CA ARG A 4 -34.85 9.27 1.04
C ARG A 4 -33.68 9.95 0.33
N PHE A 5 -32.74 9.14 -0.16
CA PHE A 5 -31.64 9.65 -0.99
C PHE A 5 -32.26 10.35 -2.19
N ASP A 6 -31.94 11.64 -2.33
CA ASP A 6 -32.38 12.46 -3.44
C ASP A 6 -31.48 12.15 -4.64
N VAL A 7 -31.99 11.31 -5.55
CA VAL A 7 -31.23 10.75 -6.67
C VAL A 7 -31.77 11.33 -7.97
N ASP A 8 -31.05 12.33 -8.48
CA ASP A 8 -31.27 12.94 -9.79
C ASP A 8 -31.45 11.86 -10.90
N PRO A 9 -32.63 11.79 -11.56
CA PRO A 9 -32.86 10.87 -12.68
C PRO A 9 -31.86 11.04 -13.83
N ASP A 10 -31.37 12.26 -14.08
CA ASP A 10 -30.34 12.50 -15.10
C ASP A 10 -28.96 12.02 -14.66
N ALA A 11 -28.67 11.95 -13.35
CA ALA A 11 -27.45 11.30 -12.86
C ALA A 11 -27.47 9.79 -13.16
N LEU A 12 -28.64 9.15 -13.03
CA LEU A 12 -28.84 7.74 -13.41
C LEU A 12 -28.69 7.54 -14.93
N ARG A 13 -29.22 8.44 -15.76
CA ARG A 13 -28.97 8.45 -17.22
C ARG A 13 -27.49 8.56 -17.53
N ARG A 14 -26.80 9.57 -16.99
CA ARG A 14 -25.35 9.78 -17.13
C ARG A 14 -24.50 8.63 -16.57
N MET A 15 -25.05 7.74 -15.73
CA MET A 15 -24.42 6.48 -15.34
C MET A 15 -24.68 5.36 -16.37
N ALA A 16 -25.90 5.24 -16.89
CA ALA A 16 -26.25 4.27 -17.91
C ALA A 16 -25.41 4.44 -19.19
N ASP A 17 -25.25 5.67 -19.67
CA ASP A 17 -24.51 5.97 -20.90
C ASP A 17 -23.01 5.60 -20.76
N ARG A 18 -22.44 5.81 -19.56
CA ARG A 18 -21.07 5.36 -19.23
C ARG A 18 -20.93 3.84 -19.23
N HIS A 19 -21.97 3.11 -18.83
CA HIS A 19 -21.99 1.65 -18.90
C HIS A 19 -22.06 1.15 -20.35
N GLU A 20 -22.80 1.80 -21.25
CA GLU A 20 -22.82 1.43 -22.68
C GLU A 20 -21.47 1.66 -23.35
N VAL A 21 -20.82 2.81 -23.10
CA VAL A 21 -19.45 3.07 -23.57
C VAL A 21 -18.45 2.03 -23.03
N ALA A 22 -18.64 1.55 -21.80
CA ALA A 22 -17.85 0.45 -21.24
C ALA A 22 -18.14 -0.91 -21.90
N ALA A 23 -19.40 -1.19 -22.27
CA ALA A 23 -19.78 -2.39 -23.01
C ALA A 23 -19.12 -2.44 -24.40
N ASP A 24 -19.18 -1.35 -25.17
CA ASP A 24 -18.55 -1.29 -26.50
C ASP A 24 -17.01 -1.30 -26.40
N ARG A 25 -16.43 -0.74 -25.34
CA ARG A 25 -14.99 -0.87 -25.07
C ARG A 25 -14.63 -2.33 -24.75
N ALA A 26 -15.46 -3.04 -23.98
CA ALA A 26 -15.27 -4.45 -23.68
C ALA A 26 -15.36 -5.31 -24.95
N ARG A 27 -16.37 -5.14 -25.82
CA ARG A 27 -16.51 -5.87 -27.09
C ARG A 27 -15.32 -5.63 -28.03
N ARG A 28 -14.91 -4.37 -28.25
CA ARG A 28 -13.72 -4.05 -29.07
C ARG A 28 -12.42 -4.62 -28.51
N TRP A 29 -12.31 -4.80 -27.19
CA TRP A 29 -11.16 -5.45 -26.56
C TRP A 29 -11.27 -6.99 -26.55
N ALA A 30 -12.48 -7.53 -26.72
CA ALA A 30 -12.76 -8.96 -26.83
C ALA A 30 -12.44 -9.52 -28.22
N GLN A 31 -12.58 -8.68 -29.26
CA GLN A 31 -12.38 -9.04 -30.67
C GLN A 31 -11.07 -9.78 -30.94
N LYS A 32 -11.19 -10.86 -31.71
CA LYS A 32 -10.11 -11.73 -32.17
C LYS A 32 -9.28 -11.06 -33.28
N PRO A 33 -7.93 -11.10 -33.23
CA PRO A 33 -7.09 -10.49 -34.27
C PRO A 33 -6.98 -11.42 -35.49
N GLU A 34 -8.07 -11.58 -36.23
CA GLU A 34 -8.21 -12.60 -37.29
C GLU A 34 -7.14 -12.51 -38.39
N GLN A 35 -6.81 -11.30 -38.86
CA GLN A 35 -5.78 -11.09 -39.88
C GLN A 35 -4.39 -11.58 -39.43
N TRP A 36 -4.05 -11.36 -38.15
CA TRP A 36 -2.78 -11.79 -37.58
C TRP A 36 -2.77 -13.32 -37.37
N LEU A 37 -3.87 -13.89 -36.89
CA LEU A 37 -4.01 -15.34 -36.76
C LEU A 37 -3.94 -16.04 -38.13
N GLY A 38 -4.64 -15.53 -39.15
CA GLY A 38 -4.61 -16.10 -40.50
C GLY A 38 -3.24 -16.08 -41.17
N THR A 39 -2.40 -15.08 -40.86
CA THR A 39 -1.00 -15.01 -41.34
C THR A 39 -0.01 -15.78 -40.47
N PHE A 40 -0.40 -16.23 -39.27
CA PHE A 40 0.51 -16.85 -38.30
C PHE A 40 1.20 -18.13 -38.82
N ILE A 41 0.44 -19.07 -39.40
CA ILE A 41 1.01 -20.31 -39.95
C ILE A 41 1.88 -20.06 -41.20
N HIS A 42 1.59 -19.00 -41.96
CA HIS A 42 2.44 -18.59 -43.09
C HIS A 42 3.78 -18.04 -42.61
N ASN A 43 3.76 -17.21 -41.56
CA ASN A 43 4.96 -16.53 -41.04
C ASN A 43 5.85 -17.44 -40.18
N TYR A 44 5.29 -18.42 -39.47
CA TYR A 44 6.01 -19.29 -38.53
C TYR A 44 6.06 -20.78 -38.94
N GLY A 45 5.44 -21.15 -40.07
CA GLY A 45 5.42 -22.50 -40.60
C GLY A 45 4.53 -23.49 -39.82
N THR A 46 4.42 -24.71 -40.35
CA THR A 46 3.55 -25.76 -39.81
C THR A 46 3.99 -26.29 -38.43
N ILE A 47 5.27 -26.13 -38.07
CA ILE A 47 5.79 -26.47 -36.73
C ILE A 47 5.08 -25.65 -35.64
N ALA A 48 4.61 -24.43 -35.96
CA ALA A 48 3.89 -23.57 -35.03
C ALA A 48 2.40 -23.95 -34.82
N GLN A 49 1.88 -24.99 -35.49
CA GLN A 49 0.47 -25.39 -35.41
C GLN A 49 -0.04 -25.64 -33.96
N PRO A 50 0.71 -26.27 -33.03
CA PRO A 50 0.25 -26.42 -31.65
C PRO A 50 0.09 -25.09 -30.92
N VAL A 51 0.97 -24.12 -31.21
CA VAL A 51 0.96 -22.76 -30.64
C VAL A 51 -0.22 -21.96 -31.20
N TYR A 52 -0.41 -21.99 -32.52
CA TYR A 52 -1.57 -21.41 -33.19
C TYR A 52 -2.89 -21.95 -32.62
N ASN A 53 -3.01 -23.27 -32.50
CA ASN A 53 -4.20 -23.92 -31.93
C ASN A 53 -4.43 -23.51 -30.46
N ALA A 54 -3.39 -23.17 -29.69
CA ALA A 54 -3.51 -22.63 -28.34
C ALA A 54 -3.93 -21.14 -28.34
N MET A 55 -3.35 -20.33 -29.23
CA MET A 55 -3.71 -18.92 -29.40
C MET A 55 -5.17 -18.75 -29.84
N VAL A 56 -5.65 -19.55 -30.81
CA VAL A 56 -7.06 -19.57 -31.23
C VAL A 56 -7.98 -19.79 -30.02
N ARG A 57 -7.79 -20.87 -29.27
CA ARG A 57 -8.59 -21.17 -28.07
C ARG A 57 -8.52 -20.07 -27.00
N TYR A 58 -7.37 -19.41 -26.84
CA TYR A 58 -7.22 -18.28 -25.93
C TYR A 58 -8.06 -17.07 -26.39
N TYR A 59 -8.02 -16.72 -27.67
CA TYR A 59 -8.83 -15.62 -28.20
C TYR A 59 -10.32 -15.94 -28.17
N ASP A 60 -10.73 -17.17 -28.48
CA ASP A 60 -12.14 -17.61 -28.39
C ASP A 60 -12.66 -17.48 -26.95
N ALA A 61 -11.89 -17.92 -25.96
CA ALA A 61 -12.24 -17.79 -24.54
C ALA A 61 -12.28 -16.32 -24.08
N ARG A 62 -11.35 -15.49 -24.57
CA ARG A 62 -11.33 -14.04 -24.32
C ARG A 62 -12.53 -13.33 -24.93
N GLU A 63 -12.94 -13.72 -26.13
CA GLU A 63 -14.10 -13.16 -26.82
C GLU A 63 -15.40 -13.44 -26.05
N VAL A 64 -15.62 -14.71 -25.67
CA VAL A 64 -16.77 -15.11 -24.84
C VAL A 64 -16.78 -14.38 -23.50
N ALA A 65 -15.63 -14.25 -22.82
CA ALA A 65 -15.54 -13.55 -21.54
C ALA A 65 -15.78 -12.03 -21.68
N GLY A 66 -15.25 -11.41 -22.73
CA GLY A 66 -15.40 -9.98 -22.99
C GLY A 66 -16.83 -9.60 -23.42
N ASN A 67 -17.47 -10.42 -24.26
CA ASN A 67 -18.88 -10.25 -24.62
C ASN A 67 -19.78 -10.41 -23.39
N LYS A 68 -19.60 -11.46 -22.58
CA LYS A 68 -20.34 -11.64 -21.32
C LYS A 68 -20.19 -10.43 -20.37
N LYS A 69 -19.00 -9.82 -20.30
CA LYS A 69 -18.80 -8.60 -19.50
C LYS A 69 -19.51 -7.38 -20.12
N ALA A 70 -19.50 -7.24 -21.45
CA ALA A 70 -20.25 -6.18 -22.12
C ALA A 70 -21.75 -6.28 -21.86
N ASP A 71 -22.31 -7.48 -21.90
CA ASP A 71 -23.74 -7.72 -21.66
C ASP A 71 -24.12 -7.40 -20.19
N GLN A 72 -23.23 -7.67 -19.22
CA GLN A 72 -23.40 -7.21 -17.83
C GLN A 72 -23.40 -5.68 -17.69
N HIS A 73 -22.58 -4.97 -18.47
CA HIS A 73 -22.60 -3.51 -18.50
C HIS A 73 -23.92 -2.99 -19.10
N LEU A 74 -24.40 -3.54 -20.22
CA LEU A 74 -25.69 -3.17 -20.83
C LEU A 74 -26.88 -3.45 -19.91
N GLU A 75 -26.88 -4.59 -19.21
CA GLU A 75 -27.91 -4.94 -18.23
C GLU A 75 -27.96 -3.95 -17.05
N THR A 76 -26.81 -3.39 -16.68
CA THR A 76 -26.74 -2.33 -15.65
C THR A 76 -27.23 -1.00 -16.20
N ALA A 77 -26.85 -0.63 -17.43
CA ALA A 77 -27.36 0.58 -18.10
C ALA A 77 -28.89 0.56 -18.24
N ARG A 78 -29.44 -0.58 -18.64
CA ARG A 78 -30.89 -0.82 -18.73
C ARG A 78 -31.59 -0.57 -17.39
N LYS A 79 -31.12 -1.20 -16.30
CA LYS A 79 -31.66 -1.03 -14.95
C LYS A 79 -31.59 0.41 -14.42
N LEU A 80 -30.50 1.12 -14.72
CA LEU A 80 -30.35 2.54 -14.36
C LEU A 80 -31.42 3.41 -15.06
N ARG A 81 -31.72 3.16 -16.35
CA ARG A 81 -32.77 3.88 -17.07
C ARG A 81 -34.18 3.47 -16.62
N GLU A 82 -34.43 2.19 -16.38
CA GLU A 82 -35.69 1.69 -15.79
C GLU A 82 -35.97 2.34 -14.42
N THR A 83 -34.92 2.56 -13.62
CA THR A 83 -34.99 3.23 -12.32
C THR A 83 -35.24 4.73 -12.46
N ALA A 84 -34.55 5.43 -13.36
CA ALA A 84 -34.82 6.85 -13.65
C ALA A 84 -36.28 7.08 -14.05
N GLN A 85 -36.80 6.25 -14.98
CA GLN A 85 -38.20 6.28 -15.41
C GLN A 85 -39.18 5.91 -14.29
N ALA A 86 -38.76 5.17 -13.25
CA ALA A 86 -39.60 4.89 -12.08
C ALA A 86 -39.69 6.10 -11.14
N TYR A 87 -38.59 6.82 -10.92
CA TYR A 87 -38.59 8.07 -10.16
C TYR A 87 -39.47 9.15 -10.81
N GLU A 88 -39.33 9.37 -12.12
CA GLU A 88 -40.12 10.39 -12.84
C GLU A 88 -41.62 10.10 -12.80
N ARG A 89 -42.04 8.83 -12.98
CA ARG A 89 -43.45 8.44 -12.84
C ARG A 89 -43.95 8.63 -11.41
N ALA A 90 -43.15 8.27 -10.41
CA ALA A 90 -43.53 8.45 -9.01
C ALA A 90 -43.66 9.94 -8.62
N ASP A 91 -42.89 10.83 -9.24
CA ASP A 91 -43.01 12.28 -9.05
C ASP A 91 -44.28 12.84 -9.73
N ILE A 92 -44.52 12.48 -11.00
CA ILE A 92 -45.75 12.85 -11.73
C ILE A 92 -47.02 12.35 -11.01
N ASP A 93 -47.02 11.10 -10.53
CA ASP A 93 -48.12 10.52 -9.75
C ASP A 93 -48.32 11.25 -8.40
N SER A 94 -47.23 11.74 -7.79
CA SER A 94 -47.30 12.50 -6.54
C SER A 94 -47.85 13.91 -6.77
N GLY A 95 -47.37 14.61 -7.80
CA GLY A 95 -47.87 15.93 -8.20
C GLY A 95 -49.34 15.90 -8.60
N GLY A 96 -49.76 14.90 -9.37
CA GLY A 96 -51.16 14.71 -9.76
C GLY A 96 -52.10 14.54 -8.55
N ARG A 97 -51.69 13.75 -7.55
CA ARG A 97 -52.47 13.57 -6.30
C ARG A 97 -52.55 14.85 -5.46
N MET A 98 -51.48 15.64 -5.42
CA MET A 98 -51.50 16.95 -4.73
C MET A 98 -52.43 17.94 -5.44
N GLY A 99 -52.43 17.96 -6.78
CA GLY A 99 -53.33 18.80 -7.58
C GLY A 99 -54.81 18.49 -7.35
N ASP A 100 -55.20 17.22 -7.44
CA ASP A 100 -56.59 16.77 -7.22
C ASP A 100 -57.07 17.07 -5.77
N THR A 101 -56.19 16.86 -4.78
CA THR A 101 -56.49 17.18 -3.38
C THR A 101 -56.66 18.69 -3.16
N GLY A 102 -55.86 19.53 -3.84
CA GLY A 102 -55.96 20.99 -3.77
C GLY A 102 -57.22 21.56 -4.44
N GLY A 103 -57.65 20.98 -5.57
CA GLY A 103 -58.84 21.45 -6.31
C GLY A 103 -60.16 21.30 -5.52
N ARG A 104 -60.22 20.39 -4.55
CA ARG A 104 -61.47 20.01 -3.88
C ARG A 104 -61.98 20.99 -2.81
N PHE A 105 -61.23 22.05 -2.51
CA PHE A 105 -61.66 23.11 -1.58
C PHE A 105 -62.41 24.29 -2.25
N GLY A 106 -62.54 24.30 -3.58
CA GLY A 106 -63.10 25.44 -4.33
C GLY A 106 -64.61 25.44 -4.61
N GLY A 107 -65.41 24.55 -3.99
CA GLY A 107 -66.78 24.27 -4.48
C GLY A 107 -67.80 23.82 -3.44
N GLY A 108 -67.95 24.56 -2.33
CA GLY A 108 -69.05 24.40 -1.37
C GLY A 108 -69.96 25.65 -1.35
N PRO A 109 -71.31 25.52 -1.37
CA PRO A 109 -72.20 26.67 -1.26
C PRO A 109 -72.07 27.43 0.07
N ARG A 110 -72.55 28.68 0.07
CA ARG A 110 -72.69 29.48 1.30
C ARG A 110 -73.86 28.94 2.13
N ASP A 111 -73.57 28.52 3.36
CA ASP A 111 -74.50 28.65 4.48
C ASP A 111 -73.76 29.29 5.66
N MET A 112 -74.36 30.34 6.25
CA MET A 112 -73.75 31.09 7.34
C MET A 112 -74.20 30.55 8.69
N HIS A 113 -73.25 30.13 9.53
CA HIS A 113 -73.46 30.10 10.98
C HIS A 113 -72.33 30.86 11.69
N PRO A 114 -72.63 31.95 12.41
CA PRO A 114 -71.62 32.72 13.13
C PRO A 114 -71.25 32.00 14.44
N VAL A 115 -70.07 31.38 14.46
CA VAL A 115 -69.43 30.95 15.72
C VAL A 115 -68.48 32.07 16.18
N ASN A 116 -68.54 32.41 17.47
CA ASN A 116 -68.03 33.66 18.02
C ASN A 116 -66.89 33.40 19.03
N GLY A 117 -65.88 34.28 19.04
CA GLY A 117 -64.85 34.37 20.08
C GLY A 117 -63.68 33.37 19.99
N GLY A 118 -62.46 33.90 19.87
CA GLY A 118 -61.21 33.12 19.90
C GLY A 118 -60.01 33.99 19.54
N GLU A 119 -59.30 34.51 20.54
CA GLU A 119 -58.30 35.57 20.37
C GLU A 119 -56.87 35.07 20.08
N ALA A 120 -56.14 35.82 19.25
CA ALA A 120 -54.67 35.97 19.19
C ALA A 120 -53.82 34.70 18.89
N ARG A 121 -52.75 34.75 18.09
CA ARG A 121 -51.78 35.83 17.81
C ARG A 121 -51.24 35.77 16.36
N PRO A 122 -50.70 36.87 15.81
CA PRO A 122 -50.00 36.84 14.52
C PRO A 122 -48.59 36.26 14.65
N VAL A 123 -48.18 35.44 13.68
CA VAL A 123 -46.77 35.13 13.40
C VAL A 123 -46.39 35.86 12.12
N ILE A 124 -45.39 36.75 12.21
CA ILE A 124 -44.88 37.50 11.06
C ILE A 124 -43.94 36.58 10.28
N VAL A 125 -44.25 36.35 9.00
CA VAL A 125 -43.33 35.75 8.02
C VAL A 125 -43.08 36.76 6.92
N THR A 126 -41.84 37.26 6.85
CA THR A 126 -41.42 38.28 5.88
C THR A 126 -41.38 37.69 4.46
N PRO A 127 -41.89 38.38 3.43
CA PRO A 127 -41.80 37.90 2.06
C PRO A 127 -40.35 37.98 1.54
N LEU A 128 -39.90 36.92 0.86
CA LEU A 128 -38.65 36.92 0.11
C LEU A 128 -38.89 37.55 -1.28
N PRO A 129 -38.08 38.50 -1.76
CA PRO A 129 -38.28 39.11 -3.08
C PRO A 129 -37.82 38.18 -4.20
N SER A 130 -38.57 38.15 -5.30
CA SER A 130 -38.20 37.47 -6.54
C SER A 130 -37.10 38.24 -7.28
N THR A 131 -35.93 37.63 -7.48
CA THR A 131 -34.84 38.23 -8.26
C THR A 131 -34.86 37.73 -9.70
N THR A 132 -35.29 38.59 -10.62
CA THR A 132 -35.23 38.36 -12.07
C THR A 132 -33.78 38.30 -12.55
N ALA A 133 -33.45 37.38 -13.46
CA ALA A 133 -32.14 37.32 -14.10
C ALA A 133 -31.95 38.41 -15.17
N PRO A 134 -30.73 38.93 -15.34
CA PRO A 134 -30.26 39.48 -16.61
C PRO A 134 -29.11 38.66 -17.20
N GLN A 135 -29.09 38.53 -18.52
CA GLN A 135 -27.96 37.97 -19.28
C GLN A 135 -26.78 38.96 -19.31
N SER A 136 -25.56 38.47 -19.52
CA SER A 136 -24.39 39.31 -19.85
C SER A 136 -23.31 38.52 -20.58
N GLU A 137 -23.25 38.67 -21.91
CA GLU A 137 -22.02 38.48 -22.71
C GLU A 137 -21.67 39.82 -23.41
N PRO A 138 -20.63 39.95 -24.24
CA PRO A 138 -19.53 40.83 -23.86
C PRO A 138 -19.53 42.14 -24.66
N ARG A 139 -18.94 43.20 -24.10
CA ARG A 139 -18.60 44.40 -24.87
C ARG A 139 -17.15 44.84 -24.66
N THR A 140 -16.45 44.91 -25.80
CA THR A 140 -15.13 45.47 -25.98
C THR A 140 -15.11 46.95 -25.60
N ALA A 141 -14.10 47.38 -24.85
CA ALA A 141 -13.80 48.80 -24.62
C ALA A 141 -12.28 49.02 -24.59
N VAL A 142 -11.80 49.95 -25.43
CA VAL A 142 -10.38 50.33 -25.52
C VAL A 142 -10.16 51.68 -24.83
N PRO A 143 -9.20 51.82 -23.91
CA PRO A 143 -8.75 53.12 -23.41
C PRO A 143 -7.46 53.57 -24.12
N THR A 144 -7.51 54.71 -24.83
CA THR A 144 -6.36 55.32 -25.50
C THR A 144 -5.75 56.49 -24.70
N GLY A 145 -4.42 56.47 -24.52
CA GLY A 145 -3.63 57.59 -23.95
C GLY A 145 -3.55 57.60 -22.41
N ARG A 146 -2.49 58.13 -21.78
CA ARG A 146 -1.46 59.08 -22.26
C ARG A 146 -0.14 58.86 -21.51
N ALA A 147 1.00 59.17 -22.14
CA ALA A 147 2.35 58.96 -21.59
C ALA A 147 2.88 60.14 -20.76
N PRO A 148 3.92 59.91 -19.93
CA PRO A 148 4.95 60.88 -19.61
C PRO A 148 6.22 60.68 -20.46
N GLN A 149 6.88 61.80 -20.77
CA GLN A 149 8.29 61.90 -21.19
C GLN A 149 9.21 61.81 -19.94
N LEU A 150 10.55 61.74 -19.96
CA LEU A 150 11.59 61.78 -21.00
C LEU A 150 12.90 61.21 -20.41
N SER A 151 13.74 60.51 -21.18
CA SER A 151 15.22 60.49 -21.00
C SER A 151 15.94 59.87 -22.20
N ARG A 152 17.22 60.20 -22.37
CA ARG A 152 18.04 59.89 -23.56
C ARG A 152 18.96 58.68 -23.35
N MET A 153 19.09 57.85 -24.41
CA MET A 153 20.33 57.62 -25.21
C MET A 153 21.67 58.06 -24.57
N PRO A 154 22.77 57.28 -24.74
CA PRO A 154 23.22 56.93 -26.09
C PRO A 154 23.53 55.45 -26.40
N ASP A 155 23.54 55.20 -27.71
CA ASP A 155 24.11 54.04 -28.40
C ASP A 155 25.53 53.67 -27.94
N ASN A 156 25.85 52.37 -28.02
CA ASN A 156 27.11 51.94 -28.62
C ASN A 156 27.03 50.47 -29.08
N ARG A 157 27.35 50.22 -30.36
CA ARG A 157 27.40 48.89 -30.97
C ARG A 157 28.71 48.78 -31.75
N PRO A 158 29.41 47.63 -31.64
CA PRO A 158 29.93 47.03 -32.87
C PRO A 158 29.73 45.51 -32.97
N GLU A 159 29.34 45.12 -34.17
CA GLU A 159 29.78 43.97 -34.98
C GLU A 159 30.45 42.73 -34.33
N THR A 160 29.80 41.59 -34.58
CA THR A 160 30.36 40.41 -35.30
C THR A 160 31.71 39.81 -34.88
N SER A 161 31.66 38.62 -34.27
CA SER A 161 32.65 37.54 -34.51
C SER A 161 32.14 36.15 -34.11
N ALA A 162 32.74 35.10 -34.67
CA ALA A 162 32.40 33.69 -34.48
C ALA A 162 33.14 33.07 -33.26
N PRO A 163 32.70 31.92 -32.72
CA PRO A 163 33.25 31.38 -31.47
C PRO A 163 34.60 30.65 -31.65
N PRO A 164 35.62 30.93 -30.81
CA PRO A 164 36.83 30.11 -30.69
C PRO A 164 36.62 28.90 -29.76
N ALA A 165 37.55 27.94 -29.81
CA ALA A 165 37.47 26.65 -29.12
C ALA A 165 38.00 26.65 -27.67
N SER A 166 37.86 25.51 -27.00
CA SER A 166 38.13 25.27 -25.57
C SER A 166 39.56 25.61 -25.10
N PRO A 167 39.73 26.15 -23.87
CA PRO A 167 41.03 26.27 -23.24
C PRO A 167 41.54 24.90 -22.74
N VAL A 168 42.81 24.60 -23.02
CA VAL A 168 43.54 23.44 -22.49
C VAL A 168 44.19 23.81 -21.15
N LEU A 169 44.12 22.93 -20.15
CA LEU A 169 44.82 23.13 -18.87
C LEU A 169 46.33 22.87 -19.00
N PRO A 170 47.20 23.69 -18.39
CA PRO A 170 48.65 23.55 -18.52
C PRO A 170 49.22 22.38 -17.72
N TYR A 171 50.28 21.77 -18.27
CA TYR A 171 51.03 20.66 -17.71
C TYR A 171 52.03 21.15 -16.65
N LEU A 172 52.02 20.56 -15.45
CA LEU A 172 52.98 20.87 -14.38
C LEU A 172 54.21 19.94 -14.44
N PRO A 173 55.45 20.46 -14.38
CA PRO A 173 56.66 19.64 -14.32
C PRO A 173 56.92 19.09 -12.90
N PRO A 174 57.59 17.93 -12.76
CA PRO A 174 57.87 17.31 -11.45
C PRO A 174 59.07 17.96 -10.73
N LEU A 175 58.99 18.03 -9.39
CA LEU A 175 60.12 18.41 -8.53
C LEU A 175 61.05 17.20 -8.27
N PRO A 176 62.39 17.40 -8.24
CA PRO A 176 63.35 16.38 -7.82
C PRO A 176 63.70 16.50 -6.32
N GLY A 177 63.66 15.40 -5.55
CA GLY A 177 64.21 15.42 -4.17
C GLY A 177 63.89 14.25 -3.23
N GLN A 178 64.66 13.15 -3.34
CA GLN A 178 64.87 12.12 -2.30
C GLN A 178 63.65 11.31 -1.77
N PRO A 179 63.86 10.20 -1.02
CA PRO A 179 64.82 9.12 -1.28
C PRO A 179 64.15 7.73 -1.35
N ARG A 180 64.87 6.73 -1.88
CA ARG A 180 64.40 5.37 -2.14
C ARG A 180 65.02 4.35 -1.15
N PRO A 181 64.23 3.51 -0.47
CA PRO A 181 64.71 2.27 0.15
C PRO A 181 64.66 1.07 -0.82
N THR A 182 65.36 -0.02 -0.50
CA THR A 182 65.77 -1.06 -1.45
C THR A 182 65.32 -2.47 -1.03
N ALA A 183 65.03 -3.33 -2.01
CA ALA A 183 65.03 -4.80 -2.08
C ALA A 183 64.73 -5.72 -0.86
N ALA A 184 64.15 -6.89 -1.14
CA ALA A 184 64.07 -8.05 -0.24
C ALA A 184 65.47 -8.67 0.05
N PRO A 185 65.57 -9.68 0.95
CA PRO A 185 65.74 -11.07 0.46
C PRO A 185 64.98 -12.11 1.37
N PRO A 186 65.36 -13.41 1.61
CA PRO A 186 64.35 -14.50 1.57
C PRO A 186 64.34 -15.50 2.77
N GLY A 187 63.36 -16.42 2.76
CA GLY A 187 63.39 -17.83 3.23
C GLY A 187 64.00 -18.26 4.58
N GLY A 188 63.23 -18.99 5.41
CA GLY A 188 63.76 -19.72 6.57
C GLY A 188 62.73 -20.50 7.42
N GLU A 189 62.69 -21.82 7.23
CA GLU A 189 62.30 -22.83 8.25
C GLU A 189 63.59 -23.56 8.73
N PRO A 190 63.62 -24.39 9.81
CA PRO A 190 62.50 -24.95 10.59
C PRO A 190 62.65 -24.95 12.15
N ALA A 191 61.51 -25.11 12.86
CA ALA A 191 61.33 -25.90 14.11
C ALA A 191 62.15 -25.52 15.40
N PRO A 192 61.94 -26.20 16.56
CA PRO A 192 60.67 -26.29 17.32
C PRO A 192 60.81 -26.07 18.85
N ARG A 193 59.75 -25.61 19.56
CA ARG A 193 59.24 -26.22 20.82
C ARG A 193 58.04 -25.52 21.50
N ALA A 194 57.08 -26.36 21.90
CA ALA A 194 56.22 -26.34 23.09
C ALA A 194 55.97 -25.06 23.93
N ALA A 195 54.68 -24.68 24.02
CA ALA A 195 53.95 -24.56 25.30
C ALA A 195 52.43 -24.68 25.05
N SER A 196 51.70 -25.45 25.86
CA SER A 196 50.24 -25.68 25.70
C SER A 196 49.42 -24.93 26.76
N PRO A 197 48.33 -24.24 26.37
CA PRO A 197 47.24 -23.89 27.28
C PRO A 197 46.15 -24.97 27.28
N THR A 198 45.73 -25.40 28.46
CA THR A 198 44.65 -26.40 28.66
C THR A 198 43.27 -25.80 28.38
N PRO A 199 42.34 -26.51 27.70
CA PRO A 199 40.93 -26.12 27.67
C PRO A 199 40.24 -26.45 29.01
N PRO A 200 39.26 -25.63 29.47
CA PRO A 200 38.52 -25.91 30.69
C PRO A 200 37.47 -27.02 30.49
N THR A 201 37.55 -28.06 31.32
CA THR A 201 36.52 -29.11 31.41
C THR A 201 35.20 -28.53 31.94
N VAL A 202 34.11 -28.65 31.19
CA VAL A 202 32.75 -28.35 31.66
C VAL A 202 31.92 -29.63 31.64
N THR A 203 31.45 -30.06 32.81
CA THR A 203 30.70 -31.30 33.01
C THR A 203 29.27 -31.17 32.48
N ALA A 204 28.83 -32.12 31.64
CA ALA A 204 27.47 -32.15 31.13
C ALA A 204 26.47 -32.69 32.17
N PRO A 205 25.33 -32.03 32.42
CA PRO A 205 24.19 -32.64 33.10
C PRO A 205 23.43 -33.56 32.13
N ALA A 206 23.09 -34.77 32.58
CA ALA A 206 22.25 -35.68 31.81
C ALA A 206 20.80 -35.18 31.76
N VAL A 207 20.16 -35.23 30.59
CA VAL A 207 18.74 -34.87 30.41
C VAL A 207 17.94 -36.14 30.11
N THR A 208 16.99 -36.44 30.99
CA THR A 208 16.12 -37.63 30.90
C THR A 208 15.08 -37.49 29.79
N ALA A 209 14.81 -38.57 29.05
CA ALA A 209 13.77 -38.59 28.03
C ALA A 209 12.35 -38.58 28.64
N PRO A 210 11.38 -37.84 28.06
CA PRO A 210 9.98 -37.86 28.49
C PRO A 210 9.22 -39.07 27.91
N THR A 211 8.61 -39.86 28.80
CA THR A 211 7.73 -40.99 28.46
C THR A 211 6.36 -40.48 27.97
N PRO A 212 5.72 -41.11 26.95
CA PRO A 212 4.43 -40.66 26.43
C PRO A 212 3.24 -40.98 27.36
N THR A 213 2.29 -40.04 27.46
CA THR A 213 1.02 -40.19 28.19
C THR A 213 -0.11 -40.64 27.26
N PRO A 214 -0.96 -41.62 27.63
CA PRO A 214 -2.04 -42.11 26.77
C PRO A 214 -3.28 -41.18 26.74
N PRO A 215 -4.09 -41.22 25.66
CA PRO A 215 -5.34 -40.45 25.56
C PRO A 215 -6.52 -41.13 26.29
N PRO A 216 -7.53 -40.37 26.77
CA PRO A 216 -8.75 -40.92 27.36
C PRO A 216 -9.76 -41.40 26.31
N SER A 217 -10.36 -42.57 26.53
CA SER A 217 -11.37 -43.18 25.64
C SER A 217 -12.80 -42.70 25.93
N GLY A 218 -13.58 -42.46 24.88
CA GLY A 218 -15.04 -42.25 24.93
C GLY A 218 -15.82 -43.34 24.17
N PRO A 219 -17.06 -43.70 24.56
CA PRO A 219 -17.75 -44.90 24.06
C PRO A 219 -18.48 -44.73 22.71
N PRO A 220 -18.66 -45.81 21.92
CA PRO A 220 -19.33 -45.78 20.61
C PRO A 220 -20.77 -46.36 20.60
N SER A 221 -21.66 -45.80 19.77
CA SER A 221 -22.92 -46.34 19.18
C SER A 221 -23.60 -45.21 18.40
N GLY A 222 -24.40 -45.38 17.33
CA GLY A 222 -24.81 -46.53 16.51
C GLY A 222 -25.70 -46.02 15.32
N PRO A 223 -25.89 -46.77 14.20
CA PRO A 223 -26.48 -46.22 12.96
C PRO A 223 -27.98 -46.64 12.74
N PRO A 224 -28.57 -46.68 11.52
CA PRO A 224 -29.51 -45.62 11.07
C PRO A 224 -30.91 -46.11 10.60
N SER A 225 -31.85 -45.18 10.39
CA SER A 225 -33.13 -45.37 9.65
C SER A 225 -33.78 -44.01 9.29
N GLY A 226 -34.66 -43.88 8.28
CA GLY A 226 -35.06 -44.86 7.26
C GLY A 226 -36.51 -44.73 6.75
N GLY A 227 -36.80 -43.78 5.85
CA GLY A 227 -38.16 -43.54 5.30
C GLY A 227 -39.14 -42.86 6.28
N GLY A 228 -40.34 -42.42 5.89
CA GLY A 228 -40.95 -42.31 4.55
C GLY A 228 -42.49 -42.31 4.61
N GLY A 229 -43.18 -41.44 3.86
CA GLY A 229 -44.64 -41.51 3.66
C GLY A 229 -45.44 -40.19 3.81
N LEU A 230 -46.25 -39.90 2.79
CA LEU A 230 -47.51 -39.10 2.84
C LEU A 230 -48.67 -40.10 3.14
N PRO A 231 -50.00 -39.75 3.25
CA PRO A 231 -50.72 -38.52 2.83
C PRO A 231 -51.86 -38.12 3.84
N PRO A 232 -53.09 -37.68 3.47
CA PRO A 232 -53.53 -36.48 2.71
C PRO A 232 -54.53 -35.57 3.51
N ARG A 233 -55.06 -34.52 2.84
CA ARG A 233 -56.33 -33.77 3.15
C ARG A 233 -56.33 -32.83 4.39
N ASP A 234 -57.16 -31.77 4.47
CA ASP A 234 -57.76 -30.86 3.46
C ASP A 234 -58.38 -29.61 4.18
N ILE A 235 -58.97 -28.65 3.45
CA ILE A 235 -59.84 -27.52 3.90
C ILE A 235 -59.17 -26.19 4.36
N SER A 236 -59.34 -25.17 3.51
CA SER A 236 -59.60 -23.72 3.78
C SER A 236 -58.95 -22.98 4.96
N SER A 237 -58.15 -21.94 4.65
CA SER A 237 -58.62 -20.53 4.64
C SER A 237 -57.55 -19.59 4.08
N GLY A 238 -57.93 -18.46 3.46
CA GLY A 238 -57.04 -17.67 2.61
C GLY A 238 -56.29 -16.51 3.28
N GLN A 239 -55.03 -16.31 2.89
CA GLN A 239 -54.29 -15.03 3.01
C GLN A 239 -53.19 -14.94 1.95
N THR A 240 -52.91 -13.71 1.48
CA THR A 240 -51.84 -13.38 0.52
C THR A 240 -51.33 -11.96 0.77
N PRO A 241 -50.10 -11.58 0.36
CA PRO A 241 -48.91 -12.42 0.17
C PRO A 241 -47.66 -11.83 0.87
N ALA A 242 -46.81 -12.68 1.45
CA ALA A 242 -45.47 -12.31 1.91
C ALA A 242 -44.41 -12.97 1.00
N ARG A 243 -43.92 -12.24 -0.01
CA ARG A 243 -42.90 -12.74 -0.94
C ARG A 243 -41.51 -12.50 -0.35
N HIS A 244 -40.79 -13.57 0.02
CA HIS A 244 -39.38 -13.46 0.42
C HIS A 244 -38.53 -12.87 -0.71
N GLU A 245 -37.70 -11.89 -0.36
CA GLU A 245 -36.61 -11.41 -1.21
C GLU A 245 -35.41 -12.37 -1.15
N PRO A 246 -34.87 -12.83 -2.28
CA PRO A 246 -33.50 -13.34 -2.34
C PRO A 246 -32.54 -12.14 -2.39
N GLY A 247 -31.89 -11.84 -1.26
CA GLY A 247 -30.98 -10.70 -1.14
C GLY A 247 -29.80 -10.74 -2.13
N PRO A 248 -29.26 -9.57 -2.55
CA PRO A 248 -28.24 -9.49 -3.59
C PRO A 248 -26.93 -10.15 -3.17
N SER A 249 -26.51 -11.16 -3.91
CA SER A 249 -25.23 -11.84 -3.70
C SER A 249 -24.07 -10.91 -4.06
N THR A 250 -23.19 -10.60 -3.11
CA THR A 250 -22.02 -9.75 -3.34
C THR A 250 -20.99 -10.43 -4.25
N PRO A 251 -20.33 -9.71 -5.18
CA PRO A 251 -19.24 -10.27 -5.97
C PRO A 251 -18.04 -10.66 -5.09
N ARG A 252 -17.59 -11.90 -5.23
CA ARG A 252 -16.42 -12.43 -4.51
C ARG A 252 -15.12 -11.89 -5.13
N PRO A 253 -14.23 -11.22 -4.38
CA PRO A 253 -12.95 -10.76 -4.90
C PRO A 253 -11.94 -11.92 -5.06
N GLY A 254 -10.91 -11.72 -5.88
CA GLY A 254 -9.74 -12.61 -5.94
C GLY A 254 -9.71 -13.61 -7.11
N SER A 255 -9.54 -13.14 -8.35
CA SER A 255 -8.91 -13.96 -9.39
C SER A 255 -7.39 -13.82 -9.28
N MET A 256 -6.72 -14.90 -8.86
CA MET A 256 -5.28 -14.91 -8.63
C MET A 256 -4.48 -14.60 -9.92
N PRO A 257 -3.38 -13.82 -9.87
CA PRO A 257 -2.40 -13.78 -10.94
C PRO A 257 -1.58 -15.07 -10.92
N VAL A 258 -2.13 -16.14 -11.51
CA VAL A 258 -1.42 -17.42 -11.67
C VAL A 258 -0.41 -17.26 -12.82
N ALA A 259 0.88 -17.39 -12.51
CA ALA A 259 1.93 -17.41 -13.53
C ALA A 259 1.71 -18.54 -14.55
N ALA A 260 2.09 -18.32 -15.80
CA ALA A 260 1.64 -19.13 -16.94
C ALA A 260 2.25 -20.55 -17.02
N GLY A 261 1.82 -21.45 -16.14
CA GLY A 261 1.98 -22.90 -16.29
C GLY A 261 0.73 -23.52 -16.90
N THR A 262 0.82 -24.10 -18.10
CA THR A 262 -0.34 -24.68 -18.79
C THR A 262 -0.81 -25.99 -18.14
N ALA A 263 -1.86 -25.92 -17.32
CA ALA A 263 -2.56 -27.07 -16.76
C ALA A 263 -4.04 -27.06 -17.16
N SER A 264 -4.46 -28.00 -18.02
CA SER A 264 -5.87 -28.17 -18.37
C SER A 264 -6.67 -28.73 -17.20
N THR A 265 -7.82 -28.14 -16.91
CA THR A 265 -8.76 -28.59 -15.88
C THR A 265 -9.48 -29.89 -16.30
N ARG A 266 -8.80 -31.01 -16.12
CA ARG A 266 -9.40 -32.35 -16.09
C ARG A 266 -9.21 -32.91 -14.67
N PRO A 267 -10.22 -33.49 -14.01
CA PRO A 267 -10.02 -34.15 -12.73
C PRO A 267 -8.98 -35.26 -12.92
N ARG A 268 -7.88 -35.17 -12.18
CA ARG A 268 -6.74 -36.08 -12.28
C ARG A 268 -6.27 -36.42 -10.88
N GLU A 269 -6.05 -37.71 -10.64
CA GLU A 269 -5.37 -38.21 -9.44
C GLU A 269 -4.01 -37.53 -9.26
N ALA A 270 -3.46 -37.57 -8.04
CA ALA A 270 -2.27 -36.85 -7.60
C ALA A 270 -1.09 -36.93 -8.59
N ALA A 271 -1.05 -35.99 -9.53
CA ALA A 271 -0.02 -35.92 -10.55
C ALA A 271 1.26 -35.41 -9.87
N ALA A 272 2.32 -36.24 -9.89
CA ALA A 272 3.62 -35.86 -9.34
C ALA A 272 4.04 -34.50 -9.88
N THR A 273 4.44 -33.59 -8.99
CA THR A 273 4.96 -32.28 -9.38
C THR A 273 6.14 -32.46 -10.33
N PRO A 274 6.20 -31.68 -11.44
CA PRO A 274 7.30 -31.82 -12.39
C PRO A 274 8.61 -31.55 -11.66
N LYS A 275 9.56 -32.48 -11.76
CA LYS A 275 10.88 -32.35 -11.13
C LYS A 275 11.64 -31.20 -11.78
N VAL A 276 11.60 -30.05 -11.12
CA VAL A 276 12.41 -28.88 -11.43
C VAL A 276 13.89 -29.24 -11.25
N PRO A 277 14.80 -28.82 -12.14
CA PRO A 277 16.24 -29.00 -11.92
C PRO A 277 16.68 -28.31 -10.63
N ALA A 278 17.50 -28.99 -9.82
CA ALA A 278 18.12 -28.36 -8.65
C ALA A 278 18.93 -27.11 -9.07
N GLY A 279 18.90 -26.07 -8.25
CA GLY A 279 19.48 -24.76 -8.52
C GLY A 279 18.64 -23.83 -9.39
N ALA A 280 17.58 -24.29 -10.06
CA ALA A 280 16.81 -23.44 -10.98
C ALA A 280 16.02 -22.34 -10.27
N ASP A 281 15.52 -22.61 -9.06
CA ASP A 281 14.81 -21.62 -8.24
C ASP A 281 15.78 -20.60 -7.65
N LEU A 282 16.96 -21.04 -7.17
CA LEU A 282 17.99 -20.12 -6.70
C LEU A 282 18.59 -19.27 -7.80
N LEU A 283 18.80 -19.82 -8.99
CA LEU A 283 19.23 -19.07 -10.17
C LEU A 283 18.19 -18.01 -10.53
N THR A 284 16.90 -18.34 -10.51
CA THR A 284 15.80 -17.39 -10.76
C THR A 284 15.77 -16.26 -9.72
N ALA A 285 15.83 -16.61 -8.42
CA ALA A 285 15.85 -15.62 -7.34
C ALA A 285 17.07 -14.70 -7.40
N SER A 286 18.25 -15.27 -7.63
CA SER A 286 19.51 -14.54 -7.68
C SER A 286 19.62 -13.65 -8.91
N ALA A 287 19.13 -14.11 -10.07
CA ALA A 287 19.10 -13.31 -11.30
C ALA A 287 18.17 -12.10 -11.18
N LEU A 288 16.95 -12.27 -10.64
CA LEU A 288 16.05 -11.15 -10.38
C LEU A 288 16.66 -10.17 -9.38
N LEU A 289 17.21 -10.67 -8.27
CA LEU A 289 17.82 -9.82 -7.25
C LEU A 289 19.01 -9.02 -7.80
N ALA A 290 19.92 -9.66 -8.53
CA ALA A 290 21.05 -9.00 -9.16
C ALA A 290 20.60 -7.89 -10.13
N ALA A 291 19.58 -8.17 -10.95
CA ALA A 291 18.99 -7.20 -11.88
C ALA A 291 18.32 -6.01 -11.16
N VAL A 292 17.61 -6.25 -10.06
CA VAL A 292 17.04 -5.18 -9.21
C VAL A 292 18.15 -4.32 -8.61
N LEU A 293 19.21 -4.92 -8.08
CA LEU A 293 20.34 -4.19 -7.50
C LEU A 293 21.07 -3.33 -8.55
N GLY A 294 21.20 -3.81 -9.79
CA GLY A 294 21.81 -3.05 -10.88
C GLY A 294 20.92 -1.94 -11.48
N ALA A 295 19.60 -2.05 -11.35
CA ALA A 295 18.63 -1.04 -11.79
C ALA A 295 18.33 0.05 -10.75
N THR A 296 18.60 -0.21 -9.46
CA THR A 296 18.21 0.68 -8.34
C THR A 296 19.36 1.48 -7.73
N ASP A 297 20.61 1.19 -8.12
CA ASP A 297 21.85 1.73 -7.53
C ASP A 297 21.82 1.74 -5.99
N SER A 298 21.36 0.63 -5.40
CA SER A 298 21.01 0.51 -3.98
C SER A 298 22.17 0.79 -3.00
N ALA A 299 23.41 0.91 -3.50
CA ALA A 299 24.60 1.21 -2.73
C ALA A 299 24.53 2.59 -2.02
N GLU A 300 24.03 3.64 -2.68
CA GLU A 300 23.95 4.98 -2.06
C GLU A 300 22.99 5.03 -0.86
N TYR A 301 21.90 4.27 -0.95
CA TYR A 301 20.79 4.34 -0.01
C TYR A 301 20.80 3.25 1.06
N GLY A 302 21.72 2.28 0.97
CA GLY A 302 21.86 1.17 1.93
C GLY A 302 20.56 0.39 2.12
N VAL A 303 19.77 0.30 1.04
CA VAL A 303 18.55 -0.52 0.97
C VAL A 303 18.99 -1.95 0.77
N LEU A 304 18.49 -2.86 1.61
CA LEU A 304 18.69 -4.28 1.42
C LEU A 304 17.46 -4.87 0.74
N TRP A 305 17.71 -5.80 -0.17
CA TRP A 305 16.70 -6.52 -0.94
C TRP A 305 16.82 -8.03 -0.73
N ALA A 306 15.69 -8.72 -0.75
CA ALA A 306 15.65 -10.17 -0.87
C ALA A 306 14.58 -10.62 -1.88
N VAL A 307 14.80 -11.79 -2.48
CA VAL A 307 13.91 -12.47 -3.41
C VAL A 307 13.77 -13.93 -3.00
N ALA A 308 12.55 -14.46 -2.94
CA ALA A 308 12.27 -15.85 -2.59
C ALA A 308 11.38 -16.53 -3.63
N VAL A 309 11.63 -17.83 -3.86
CA VAL A 309 10.72 -18.70 -4.64
C VAL A 309 9.97 -19.60 -3.66
N LEU A 310 8.64 -19.50 -3.67
CA LEU A 310 7.76 -20.36 -2.88
C LEU A 310 7.00 -21.28 -3.84
N ARG A 311 7.01 -22.60 -3.58
CA ARG A 311 6.32 -23.61 -4.40
C ARG A 311 5.24 -24.33 -3.62
N GLY A 312 4.07 -24.47 -4.24
CA GLY A 312 2.95 -25.26 -3.73
C GLY A 312 2.19 -25.98 -4.85
N SER A 313 1.02 -26.54 -4.54
CA SER A 313 0.17 -27.22 -5.53
C SER A 313 -0.29 -26.32 -6.70
N ALA A 314 -0.35 -25.01 -6.47
CA ALA A 314 -0.68 -24.00 -7.48
C ALA A 314 0.51 -23.58 -8.39
N GLY A 315 1.71 -24.11 -8.18
CA GLY A 315 2.92 -23.74 -8.93
C GLY A 315 3.95 -22.98 -8.08
N ALA A 316 4.72 -22.10 -8.72
CA ALA A 316 5.72 -21.25 -8.06
C ALA A 316 5.26 -19.79 -8.03
N GLY A 317 5.47 -19.12 -6.90
CA GLY A 317 5.37 -17.67 -6.75
C GLY A 317 6.74 -17.07 -6.45
N LEU A 318 7.04 -15.92 -7.06
CA LEU A 318 8.31 -15.20 -6.93
C LEU A 318 8.07 -13.92 -6.11
N PHE A 319 8.64 -13.84 -4.92
CA PHE A 319 8.35 -12.79 -3.95
C PHE A 319 9.56 -11.90 -3.70
N ILE A 320 9.38 -10.58 -3.76
CA ILE A 320 10.42 -9.58 -3.47
C ILE A 320 10.03 -8.68 -2.29
N THR A 321 11.02 -8.24 -1.52
CA THR A 321 10.84 -7.12 -0.58
C THR A 321 12.16 -6.36 -0.35
N ALA A 322 12.05 -5.07 -0.07
CA ALA A 322 13.11 -4.27 0.52
C ALA A 322 12.93 -4.19 2.06
N ASN A 323 14.00 -3.84 2.79
CA ASN A 323 13.91 -3.45 4.20
C ASN A 323 13.28 -2.05 4.42
N GLU A 324 12.94 -1.36 3.34
CA GLU A 324 12.16 -0.12 3.34
C GLU A 324 10.67 -0.30 3.73
N GLY A 325 10.20 -1.55 3.81
CA GLY A 325 8.89 -1.94 4.34
C GLY A 325 7.69 -1.68 3.42
N ARG A 326 6.54 -2.30 3.72
CA ARG A 326 5.24 -2.13 3.01
C ARG A 326 5.31 -2.20 1.48
N GLY A 327 6.20 -3.02 0.94
CA GLY A 327 6.34 -3.20 -0.51
C GLY A 327 6.86 -1.96 -1.22
N TRP A 328 7.67 -1.14 -0.52
CA TRP A 328 8.34 -0.01 -1.13
C TRP A 328 9.22 -0.43 -2.31
N LEU A 329 9.11 0.31 -3.41
CA LEU A 329 9.83 0.15 -4.66
C LEU A 329 10.27 1.54 -5.16
N PRO A 330 11.54 1.74 -5.56
CA PRO A 330 12.01 3.04 -6.03
C PRO A 330 11.40 3.42 -7.40
N PRO A 331 11.26 4.73 -7.70
CA PRO A 331 10.66 5.22 -8.94
C PRO A 331 11.60 5.03 -10.14
N GLY A 332 11.17 4.22 -11.11
CA GLY A 332 11.96 3.80 -12.27
C GLY A 332 12.38 2.33 -12.26
N LEU A 333 12.06 1.56 -11.20
CA LEU A 333 12.18 0.11 -11.21
C LEU A 333 10.97 -0.54 -11.90
N TYR A 334 11.21 -1.40 -12.87
CA TYR A 334 10.20 -2.22 -13.56
C TYR A 334 10.44 -3.70 -13.26
N LEU A 335 9.41 -4.42 -12.85
CA LEU A 335 9.50 -5.84 -12.45
C LEU A 335 8.63 -6.72 -13.35
N PRO A 336 9.01 -8.00 -13.59
CA PRO A 336 8.12 -8.96 -14.25
C PRO A 336 6.78 -9.07 -13.50
N ARG A 337 5.67 -9.20 -14.22
CA ARG A 337 4.32 -9.18 -13.63
C ARG A 337 4.00 -10.38 -12.74
N GLU A 338 4.79 -11.43 -12.86
CA GLU A 338 4.74 -12.67 -12.07
C GLU A 338 5.42 -12.52 -10.71
N VAL A 339 6.16 -11.42 -10.49
CA VAL A 339 6.68 -11.03 -9.17
C VAL A 339 5.51 -10.57 -8.29
N SER A 340 5.60 -10.82 -6.99
CA SER A 340 4.70 -10.29 -5.97
C SER A 340 5.49 -9.77 -4.77
N THR A 341 4.83 -9.09 -3.84
CA THR A 341 5.41 -8.70 -2.55
C THR A 341 4.54 -9.24 -1.41
N PRO A 342 5.10 -9.55 -0.22
CA PRO A 342 4.32 -10.05 0.92
C PRO A 342 3.07 -9.20 1.24
N TRP A 343 3.23 -7.89 1.07
CA TRP A 343 2.30 -6.83 1.45
C TRP A 343 1.05 -6.76 0.55
N MET A 344 1.13 -7.26 -0.68
CA MET A 344 -0.04 -7.41 -1.57
C MET A 344 -1.06 -8.42 -1.01
N TRP A 345 -0.63 -9.27 -0.10
CA TRP A 345 -1.45 -10.32 0.51
C TRP A 345 -1.93 -9.95 1.92
N ASP A 346 -1.67 -8.73 2.41
CA ASP A 346 -2.02 -8.27 3.76
C ASP A 346 -3.46 -8.65 4.16
N GLU A 347 -4.45 -8.40 3.29
CA GLU A 347 -5.87 -8.69 3.57
C GLU A 347 -6.17 -10.19 3.65
N MET A 348 -5.47 -11.03 2.88
CA MET A 348 -5.56 -12.50 2.97
C MET A 348 -4.78 -13.05 4.18
N LEU A 349 -3.72 -12.36 4.60
CA LEU A 349 -2.85 -12.73 5.71
C LEU A 349 -3.45 -12.38 7.08
N ARG A 350 -4.32 -11.36 7.17
CA ARG A 350 -5.08 -11.01 8.38
C ARG A 350 -5.69 -12.23 9.06
N ASP A 351 -5.73 -12.17 10.39
CA ASP A 351 -6.35 -13.16 11.27
C ASP A 351 -7.25 -12.45 12.31
N SER A 352 -7.71 -13.18 13.31
CA SER A 352 -8.55 -12.64 14.38
C SER A 352 -7.80 -11.76 15.40
N ALA A 353 -6.46 -11.77 15.38
CA ALA A 353 -5.61 -10.99 16.29
C ALA A 353 -5.06 -9.70 15.64
N GLY A 354 -4.92 -9.67 14.31
CA GLY A 354 -4.57 -8.47 13.56
C GLY A 354 -4.09 -8.71 12.13
N ALA A 355 -3.20 -7.83 11.66
CA ALA A 355 -2.45 -8.02 10.43
C ALA A 355 -1.01 -8.42 10.82
N ILE A 356 -0.66 -9.70 10.62
CA ILE A 356 0.65 -10.26 11.00
C ILE A 356 1.81 -9.49 10.34
N SER A 357 1.57 -8.89 9.17
CA SER A 357 2.50 -7.99 8.46
C SER A 357 3.01 -6.80 9.29
N GLU A 358 2.34 -6.39 10.38
CA GLU A 358 2.86 -5.37 11.29
C GLU A 358 4.09 -5.80 12.09
N THR A 359 4.31 -7.11 12.24
CA THR A 359 5.52 -7.67 12.86
C THR A 359 6.72 -7.63 11.89
N TRP A 360 6.46 -7.47 10.60
CA TRP A 360 7.48 -7.33 9.55
C TRP A 360 7.78 -5.87 9.22
N GLU A 361 6.88 -4.93 9.57
CA GLU A 361 7.06 -3.51 9.30
C GLU A 361 8.25 -2.96 10.13
N GLY A 362 9.31 -2.53 9.45
CA GLY A 362 10.49 -1.96 10.11
C GLY A 362 11.58 -2.96 10.52
N LEU A 363 11.50 -4.23 10.10
CA LEU A 363 12.64 -5.16 10.18
C LEU A 363 13.82 -4.67 9.34
N GLY A 364 15.04 -4.85 9.85
CA GLY A 364 16.29 -4.50 9.17
C GLY A 364 16.68 -5.44 8.01
N ASP A 365 16.35 -6.73 8.14
CA ASP A 365 16.69 -7.78 7.18
C ASP A 365 15.47 -8.17 6.29
N PRO A 366 15.55 -7.98 4.96
CA PRO A 366 14.50 -8.40 4.03
C PRO A 366 14.44 -9.92 3.84
N ALA A 367 15.52 -10.66 4.09
CA ALA A 367 15.53 -12.12 3.99
C ALA A 367 14.62 -12.71 5.08
N ARG A 368 14.75 -12.21 6.32
CA ARG A 368 13.85 -12.56 7.43
C ARG A 368 12.38 -12.26 7.12
N VAL A 369 12.06 -11.10 6.53
CA VAL A 369 10.68 -10.77 6.10
C VAL A 369 10.10 -11.86 5.19
N LEU A 370 10.86 -12.35 4.21
CA LEU A 370 10.38 -13.36 3.27
C LEU A 370 10.24 -14.75 3.91
N VAL A 371 11.08 -15.12 4.89
CA VAL A 371 10.95 -16.39 5.60
C VAL A 371 9.74 -16.40 6.55
N GLU A 372 9.50 -15.30 7.26
CA GLU A 372 8.33 -15.14 8.12
C GLU A 372 7.03 -15.11 7.29
N PHE A 373 7.03 -14.38 6.17
CA PHE A 373 5.95 -14.44 5.18
C PHE A 373 5.73 -15.87 4.68
N ALA A 374 6.79 -16.61 4.33
CA ALA A 374 6.68 -17.98 3.84
C ALA A 374 6.07 -18.94 4.87
N GLY A 375 6.33 -18.74 6.17
CA GLY A 375 5.67 -19.51 7.24
C GLY A 375 4.15 -19.30 7.25
N VAL A 376 3.70 -18.04 7.30
CA VAL A 376 2.27 -17.70 7.36
C VAL A 376 1.56 -18.03 6.03
N TRP A 377 2.17 -17.69 4.90
CA TRP A 377 1.65 -17.99 3.58
C TRP A 377 1.57 -19.50 3.33
N GLY A 378 2.60 -20.24 3.73
CA GLY A 378 2.63 -21.70 3.63
C GLY A 378 1.55 -22.38 4.46
N ALA A 379 1.31 -21.90 5.69
CA ALA A 379 0.20 -22.39 6.51
C ALA A 379 -1.18 -22.17 5.87
N LYS A 380 -1.37 -21.11 5.08
CA LYS A 380 -2.65 -20.83 4.37
C LYS A 380 -2.76 -21.48 2.99
N THR A 381 -1.66 -21.87 2.33
CA THR A 381 -1.65 -22.29 0.91
C THR A 381 -1.00 -23.64 0.61
N GLY A 382 -0.30 -24.24 1.59
CA GLY A 382 0.52 -25.43 1.36
C GLY A 382 1.80 -25.17 0.55
N ALA A 383 2.17 -23.90 0.32
CA ALA A 383 3.44 -23.55 -0.33
C ALA A 383 4.61 -23.57 0.66
N SER A 384 5.79 -23.97 0.20
CA SER A 384 7.05 -23.89 0.97
C SER A 384 8.08 -23.03 0.24
N ILE A 385 8.96 -22.37 1.00
CA ILE A 385 10.12 -21.69 0.41
C ILE A 385 11.10 -22.72 -0.12
N THR A 386 11.59 -22.50 -1.34
CA THR A 386 12.45 -23.43 -2.09
C THR A 386 13.79 -22.80 -2.45
N ALA A 387 13.80 -21.49 -2.73
CA ALA A 387 15.02 -20.70 -2.78
C ALA A 387 14.87 -19.32 -2.13
N LEU A 388 15.98 -18.76 -1.63
CA LEU A 388 16.08 -17.41 -1.09
C LEU A 388 17.41 -16.75 -1.48
N ALA A 389 17.34 -15.59 -2.12
CA ALA A 389 18.48 -14.73 -2.44
C ALA A 389 18.38 -13.43 -1.63
N THR A 390 19.49 -12.94 -1.07
CA THR A 390 19.55 -11.65 -0.35
C THR A 390 20.81 -10.84 -0.70
N SER A 391 20.67 -9.52 -0.73
CA SER A 391 21.77 -8.58 -0.98
C SER A 391 22.62 -8.33 0.28
N GLY A 392 22.10 -8.69 1.45
CA GLY A 392 22.83 -8.64 2.72
C GLY A 392 23.54 -9.96 3.05
N SER A 393 24.21 -9.98 4.21
CA SER A 393 24.61 -11.22 4.87
C SER A 393 23.38 -11.95 5.41
N LEU A 394 23.28 -13.27 5.19
CA LEU A 394 22.25 -14.09 5.81
C LEU A 394 22.61 -14.38 7.28
N ASP A 395 21.68 -14.13 8.22
CA ASP A 395 21.89 -14.45 9.64
C ASP A 395 22.16 -15.96 9.84
N PRO A 396 23.14 -16.37 10.67
CA PRO A 396 23.46 -17.78 10.88
C PRO A 396 22.32 -18.63 11.44
N ARG A 397 21.42 -18.09 12.28
CA ARG A 397 20.25 -18.85 12.79
C ARG A 397 19.20 -19.02 11.69
N LEU A 398 18.99 -17.99 10.87
CA LEU A 398 18.15 -18.05 9.69
C LEU A 398 18.69 -19.06 8.66
N ALA A 399 20.01 -19.12 8.47
CA ALA A 399 20.66 -20.13 7.64
C ALA A 399 20.44 -21.57 8.17
N MET A 400 20.52 -21.79 9.49
CA MET A 400 20.22 -23.11 10.11
C MET A 400 18.74 -23.52 9.95
N TYR A 401 17.82 -22.56 10.00
CA TYR A 401 16.40 -22.79 9.68
C TYR A 401 16.23 -23.20 8.21
N LEU A 402 16.92 -22.50 7.30
CA LEU A 402 16.90 -22.70 5.85
C LEU A 402 17.79 -23.83 5.31
N ARG A 403 18.30 -24.73 6.16
CA ARG A 403 19.24 -25.81 5.76
C ARG A 403 18.75 -26.76 4.64
N ASN A 404 17.45 -26.77 4.34
CA ASN A 404 16.80 -27.57 3.28
C ASN A 404 16.36 -26.70 2.08
N VAL A 405 16.80 -25.43 2.02
CA VAL A 405 16.36 -24.41 1.06
C VAL A 405 17.60 -23.91 0.32
N GLU A 406 17.51 -23.69 -0.98
CA GLU A 406 18.62 -23.16 -1.76
C GLU A 406 18.84 -21.69 -1.40
N THR A 407 20.05 -21.29 -0.97
CA THR A 407 20.30 -19.93 -0.48
C THR A 407 21.49 -19.24 -1.14
N ALA A 408 21.36 -17.93 -1.35
CA ALA A 408 22.43 -17.04 -1.78
C ALA A 408 22.39 -15.74 -0.95
N SER A 409 23.57 -15.26 -0.53
CA SER A 409 23.75 -14.05 0.26
C SER A 409 24.85 -13.18 -0.36
N GLY A 410 24.81 -11.87 -0.08
CA GLY A 410 25.72 -10.90 -0.71
C GLY A 410 25.61 -10.85 -2.23
N VAL A 411 24.42 -11.11 -2.79
CA VAL A 411 24.21 -11.13 -4.26
C VAL A 411 24.60 -9.78 -4.87
N THR A 412 25.47 -9.83 -5.87
CA THR A 412 26.05 -8.65 -6.52
C THR A 412 25.12 -8.06 -7.59
N PRO A 413 25.20 -6.74 -7.89
CA PRO A 413 24.45 -6.11 -8.97
C PRO A 413 24.75 -6.70 -10.36
N SER A 414 23.72 -6.80 -11.20
CA SER A 414 23.78 -7.12 -12.63
C SER A 414 22.92 -6.13 -13.42
N ARG A 415 23.33 -5.77 -14.63
CA ARG A 415 22.49 -4.98 -15.59
C ARG A 415 21.85 -5.86 -16.67
N SER A 416 21.74 -7.16 -16.43
CA SER A 416 21.12 -8.12 -17.33
C SER A 416 20.16 -9.04 -16.55
N PRO A 417 18.84 -9.00 -16.83
CA PRO A 417 18.14 -7.97 -17.63
C PRO A 417 18.28 -6.55 -17.02
N ASP A 418 18.12 -5.52 -17.84
CA ASP A 418 17.99 -4.14 -17.33
C ASP A 418 16.55 -3.88 -16.88
N LEU A 419 16.37 -3.61 -15.58
CA LEU A 419 15.09 -3.34 -14.95
C LEU A 419 14.86 -1.84 -14.67
N SER A 420 15.73 -0.96 -15.16
CA SER A 420 15.57 0.50 -15.09
C SER A 420 14.75 1.08 -16.26
N VAL A 421 14.47 0.24 -17.26
CA VAL A 421 13.75 0.59 -18.51
C VAL A 421 12.50 -0.30 -18.64
N PRO A 422 11.36 0.20 -19.18
CA PRO A 422 10.17 -0.62 -19.42
C PRO A 422 10.43 -1.79 -20.38
N GLY A 423 10.51 -3.02 -19.84
CA GLY A 423 10.63 -4.26 -20.61
C GLY A 423 9.29 -4.87 -21.03
N PRO A 424 9.25 -5.77 -22.04
CA PRO A 424 8.04 -6.51 -22.40
C PRO A 424 7.50 -7.33 -21.21
N GLY A 425 6.24 -7.13 -20.85
CA GLY A 425 5.61 -7.80 -19.71
C GLY A 425 6.01 -7.24 -18.33
N ALA A 426 6.94 -6.29 -18.26
CA ALA A 426 7.29 -5.63 -17.01
C ALA A 426 6.22 -4.61 -16.59
N VAL A 427 6.05 -4.43 -15.28
CA VAL A 427 5.19 -3.44 -14.64
C VAL A 427 6.01 -2.52 -13.75
N ASP A 428 5.63 -1.24 -13.68
CA ASP A 428 6.18 -0.30 -12.71
C ASP A 428 5.61 -0.54 -11.31
N ARG A 429 6.14 0.17 -10.31
CA ARG A 429 5.71 0.06 -8.92
C ARG A 429 4.19 0.21 -8.70
N LEU A 430 3.53 1.12 -9.41
CA LEU A 430 2.07 1.25 -9.35
C LEU A 430 1.35 0.08 -10.05
N GLY A 431 1.88 -0.42 -11.17
CA GLY A 431 1.35 -1.59 -11.86
C GLY A 431 1.52 -2.91 -11.11
N LEU A 432 2.44 -2.94 -10.13
CA LEU A 432 2.68 -4.09 -9.27
C LEU A 432 1.86 -4.06 -7.97
N THR A 433 1.81 -2.94 -7.24
CA THR A 433 1.16 -2.89 -5.91
C THR A 433 0.08 -1.82 -5.73
N GLY A 434 -0.23 -1.00 -6.74
CA GLY A 434 -1.23 0.06 -6.63
C GLY A 434 -2.67 -0.45 -6.59
N SER A 435 -3.59 0.34 -6.02
CA SER A 435 -5.01 -0.01 -6.00
C SER A 435 -5.64 -0.02 -7.40
N VAL A 436 -6.78 -0.70 -7.56
CA VAL A 436 -7.54 -0.70 -8.82
C VAL A 436 -8.07 0.71 -9.11
N GLU A 437 -8.43 1.42 -8.06
CA GLU A 437 -8.88 2.80 -8.01
C GLU A 437 -7.78 3.77 -8.49
N ALA A 438 -6.54 3.61 -8.01
CA ALA A 438 -5.39 4.37 -8.48
C ALA A 438 -5.05 4.10 -9.95
N LEU A 439 -5.09 2.84 -10.38
CA LEU A 439 -4.86 2.47 -11.78
C LEU A 439 -5.95 3.03 -12.72
N ALA A 440 -7.20 3.15 -12.25
CA ALA A 440 -8.26 3.85 -12.96
C ALA A 440 -8.05 5.38 -13.00
N ALA A 441 -7.72 6.00 -11.86
CA ALA A 441 -7.45 7.44 -11.77
C ALA A 441 -6.28 7.90 -12.66
N VAL A 442 -5.28 7.03 -12.85
CA VAL A 442 -4.19 7.25 -13.82
C VAL A 442 -4.68 7.24 -15.27
N ALA A 443 -5.61 6.36 -15.62
CA ALA A 443 -6.10 6.17 -16.98
C ALA A 443 -7.02 7.31 -17.43
N ASP A 444 -7.85 7.83 -16.53
CA ASP A 444 -8.89 8.83 -16.86
C ASP A 444 -8.35 10.28 -16.88
N LEU A 445 -7.20 10.59 -16.27
CA LEU A 445 -6.70 11.98 -16.19
C LEU A 445 -5.99 12.46 -17.49
N PRO A 446 -6.47 13.55 -18.14
CA PRO A 446 -5.83 14.15 -19.32
C PRO A 446 -4.40 14.62 -19.07
N ARG A 447 -3.55 14.63 -20.11
CA ARG A 447 -2.12 15.00 -19.99
C ARG A 447 -1.90 16.39 -19.37
N SER A 448 -2.75 17.35 -19.68
CA SER A 448 -2.69 18.73 -19.16
C SER A 448 -2.88 18.80 -17.63
N GLY A 449 -3.79 18.00 -17.06
CA GLY A 449 -4.09 18.02 -15.62
C GLY A 449 -3.03 17.33 -14.74
N ARG A 450 -2.11 16.54 -15.32
CA ARG A 450 -1.22 15.66 -14.55
C ARG A 450 -0.26 16.42 -13.64
N ARG A 451 0.34 17.51 -14.10
CA ARG A 451 1.28 18.29 -13.27
C ARG A 451 0.58 18.91 -12.05
N GLN A 452 -0.58 19.54 -12.28
CA GLN A 452 -1.41 20.09 -11.21
C GLN A 452 -1.81 19.00 -10.20
N ARG A 453 -2.32 17.86 -10.68
CA ARG A 453 -2.71 16.75 -9.79
C ARG A 453 -1.53 16.14 -9.02
N CYS A 454 -0.30 16.20 -9.56
CA CYS A 454 0.90 15.78 -8.84
C CYS A 454 1.18 16.68 -7.63
N VAL A 455 1.08 18.01 -7.80
CA VAL A 455 1.26 18.99 -6.72
C VAL A 455 0.16 18.85 -5.66
N GLU A 456 -1.10 18.69 -6.08
CA GLU A 456 -2.24 18.43 -5.18
C GLU A 456 -2.01 17.19 -4.29
N LEU A 457 -1.57 16.07 -4.87
CA LEU A 457 -1.30 14.83 -4.12
C LEU A 457 -0.11 14.99 -3.15
N ALA A 458 0.93 15.71 -3.55
CA ALA A 458 2.07 15.99 -2.68
C ALA A 458 1.68 16.88 -1.48
N ASN A 459 0.81 17.88 -1.70
CA ASN A 459 0.21 18.69 -0.64
C ASN A 459 -0.77 17.90 0.25
N GLU A 460 -1.62 17.05 -0.33
CA GLU A 460 -2.52 16.19 0.44
C GLU A 460 -1.74 15.30 1.42
N ALA A 461 -0.68 14.64 0.94
CA ALA A 461 0.23 13.85 1.77
C ALA A 461 0.95 14.69 2.83
N HIS A 462 1.45 15.89 2.49
CA HIS A 462 2.12 16.75 3.46
C HIS A 462 1.18 17.18 4.59
N LEU A 463 -0.02 17.65 4.25
CA LEU A 463 -1.06 18.04 5.19
C LEU A 463 -1.61 16.84 5.97
N LEU A 464 -1.65 15.64 5.38
CA LEU A 464 -1.99 14.40 6.10
C LEU A 464 -0.98 14.12 7.23
N LEU A 465 0.32 14.35 7.02
CA LEU A 465 1.32 14.21 8.09
C LEU A 465 1.19 15.30 9.15
N MET A 466 0.98 16.57 8.77
CA MET A 466 0.78 17.65 9.76
C MET A 466 -0.46 17.41 10.64
N ARG A 467 -1.49 16.74 10.10
CA ARG A 467 -2.70 16.35 10.84
C ARG A 467 -2.54 15.09 11.71
N ARG A 468 -1.45 14.31 11.59
CA ARG A 468 -1.17 13.14 12.46
C ARG A 468 -0.58 13.54 13.81
N GLY A 469 0.13 14.66 13.90
CA GLY A 469 0.71 15.16 15.14
C GLY A 469 1.87 16.12 14.92
N ALA A 470 2.62 16.41 15.99
CA ALA A 470 3.87 17.17 15.87
C ALA A 470 4.87 16.40 15.00
N THR A 471 5.55 17.10 14.08
CA THR A 471 6.62 16.50 13.28
C THR A 471 7.80 16.12 14.19
N PRO A 472 8.35 14.89 14.10
CA PRO A 472 9.55 14.52 14.85
C PRO A 472 10.68 15.53 14.63
N PRO A 473 11.44 15.93 15.66
CA PRO A 473 12.48 16.96 15.51
C PRO A 473 13.53 16.59 14.45
N GLU A 474 13.78 15.30 14.25
CA GLU A 474 14.69 14.77 13.23
C GLU A 474 14.17 14.90 11.79
N ALA A 475 12.86 15.10 11.60
CA ALA A 475 12.21 15.31 10.31
C ALA A 475 11.82 16.79 10.07
N ALA A 476 12.04 17.67 11.06
CA ALA A 476 11.58 19.07 11.01
C ALA A 476 12.24 19.89 9.89
N GLU A 477 13.49 19.60 9.53
CA GLU A 477 14.17 20.24 8.39
C GLU A 477 13.51 19.85 7.07
N SER A 478 13.36 18.54 6.80
CA SER A 478 12.68 18.02 5.61
C SER A 478 11.26 18.57 5.50
N ALA A 479 10.49 18.63 6.60
CA ALA A 479 9.14 19.20 6.59
C ALA A 479 9.14 20.69 6.20
N ARG A 480 10.02 21.51 6.79
CA ARG A 480 10.17 22.94 6.46
C ARG A 480 10.70 23.19 5.04
N LEU A 481 11.36 22.22 4.41
CA LEU A 481 11.79 22.30 3.02
C LEU A 481 10.65 21.92 2.06
N ARG A 482 9.92 20.82 2.35
CA ARG A 482 8.75 20.41 1.57
C ARG A 482 7.67 21.50 1.53
N ASP A 483 7.32 22.07 2.68
CA ASP A 483 6.37 23.18 2.83
C ASP A 483 6.69 24.35 1.85
N ARG A 484 7.91 24.88 1.92
CA ARG A 484 8.39 25.96 1.02
C ARG A 484 8.44 25.55 -0.45
N ILE A 485 8.88 24.33 -0.75
CA ILE A 485 8.92 23.80 -2.12
C ILE A 485 7.51 23.70 -2.71
N LEU A 486 6.55 23.18 -1.92
CA LEU A 486 5.18 22.98 -2.35
C LEU A 486 4.44 24.30 -2.56
N ALA A 487 4.61 25.29 -1.69
CA ALA A 487 4.04 26.62 -1.88
C ALA A 487 4.53 27.31 -3.17
N VAL A 488 5.79 27.10 -3.56
CA VAL A 488 6.35 27.62 -4.82
C VAL A 488 5.80 26.84 -6.03
N LEU A 489 5.56 25.53 -5.91
CA LEU A 489 4.92 24.73 -6.96
C LEU A 489 3.43 25.06 -7.15
N GLU A 490 2.70 25.34 -6.07
CA GLU A 490 1.29 25.81 -6.13
C GLU A 490 1.16 27.18 -6.79
N ALA A 491 2.16 28.06 -6.62
CA ALA A 491 2.24 29.35 -7.29
C ALA A 491 2.68 29.26 -8.78
N ASP A 492 2.84 28.06 -9.32
CA ASP A 492 3.41 27.74 -10.64
C ASP A 492 4.80 28.38 -10.89
N GLN A 493 5.63 28.46 -9.86
CA GLN A 493 6.96 29.06 -9.91
C GLN A 493 8.09 28.02 -9.95
N GLN A 494 9.24 28.41 -10.47
CA GLN A 494 10.42 27.55 -10.52
C GLN A 494 11.11 27.46 -9.15
N VAL A 495 11.07 26.28 -8.54
CA VAL A 495 11.75 25.99 -7.27
C VAL A 495 13.28 26.12 -7.43
N PRO A 496 13.98 26.90 -6.57
CA PRO A 496 15.44 27.06 -6.65
C PRO A 496 16.21 25.72 -6.56
N PRO A 497 17.23 25.48 -7.41
CA PRO A 497 17.96 24.20 -7.45
C PRO A 497 18.50 23.72 -6.09
N HIS A 498 19.01 24.65 -5.28
CA HIS A 498 19.59 24.32 -3.96
C HIS A 498 18.55 23.79 -2.96
N TRP A 499 17.26 24.17 -3.06
CA TRP A 499 16.22 23.62 -2.17
C TRP A 499 16.00 22.12 -2.41
N TRP A 500 16.15 21.66 -3.66
CA TRP A 500 16.11 20.24 -3.99
C TRP A 500 17.32 19.47 -3.46
N GLU A 501 18.49 20.11 -3.44
CA GLU A 501 19.73 19.53 -2.92
C GLU A 501 19.69 19.43 -1.39
N ASP A 502 19.20 20.46 -0.71
CA ASP A 502 18.99 20.44 0.73
C ASP A 502 17.88 19.48 1.14
N LEU A 503 16.80 19.34 0.37
CA LEU A 503 15.80 18.30 0.63
C LEU A 503 16.40 16.89 0.44
N ARG A 504 17.23 16.67 -0.60
CA ARG A 504 18.02 15.42 -0.78
C ARG A 504 19.11 15.21 0.30
N ARG A 505 19.53 16.27 1.00
CA ARG A 505 20.50 16.23 2.12
C ARG A 505 19.79 15.80 3.41
N ALA A 506 18.70 16.48 3.74
CA ALA A 506 17.86 16.19 4.90
C ALA A 506 17.21 14.80 4.81
N ASP A 507 16.74 14.38 3.63
CA ASP A 507 16.21 13.03 3.44
C ASP A 507 17.27 11.94 3.63
N ARG A 508 18.51 12.14 3.15
CA ARG A 508 19.63 11.22 3.42
C ARG A 508 20.12 11.26 4.87
N ALA A 509 19.74 12.25 5.68
CA ALA A 509 19.88 12.18 7.13
C ALA A 509 18.74 11.35 7.76
N LEU A 510 17.50 11.62 7.37
CA LEU A 510 16.30 10.92 7.82
C LEU A 510 16.35 9.40 7.52
N ALA A 511 16.73 9.01 6.29
CA ALA A 511 16.87 7.60 5.90
C ALA A 511 17.94 6.85 6.72
N ARG A 512 19.04 7.52 7.10
CA ARG A 512 20.04 6.94 8.02
C ARG A 512 19.48 6.73 9.42
N LEU A 513 18.68 7.66 9.93
CA LEU A 513 18.01 7.54 11.23
C LEU A 513 16.92 6.46 11.23
N VAL A 514 16.15 6.35 10.14
CA VAL A 514 15.23 5.23 9.91
C VAL A 514 15.99 3.91 9.95
N ARG A 515 17.05 3.76 9.16
CA ARG A 515 17.84 2.51 9.10
C ARG A 515 18.43 2.14 10.46
N GLY A 516 19.00 3.11 11.19
CA GLY A 516 19.56 2.92 12.52
C GLY A 516 18.54 2.70 13.65
N ARG A 517 17.24 2.81 13.35
CA ARG A 517 16.12 2.51 14.28
C ARG A 517 15.30 1.30 13.85
N ARG A 518 15.68 0.59 12.77
CA ARG A 518 15.02 -0.67 12.35
C ARG A 518 15.20 -1.75 13.41
N ILE A 519 14.23 -2.64 13.49
CA ILE A 519 14.28 -3.82 14.36
C ILE A 519 15.31 -4.77 13.79
N ASP A 520 16.39 -5.00 14.53
CA ASP A 520 17.21 -6.18 14.31
C ASP A 520 16.48 -7.41 14.88
N ALA A 521 16.43 -8.48 14.09
CA ALA A 521 15.84 -9.77 14.43
C ALA A 521 16.90 -10.87 14.63
N THR A 522 18.20 -10.52 14.61
CA THR A 522 19.26 -11.46 15.00
C THR A 522 18.96 -12.02 16.39
N GLY A 523 19.10 -13.34 16.52
CA GLY A 523 18.78 -14.05 17.77
C GLY A 523 17.31 -14.44 17.96
N VAL A 524 16.32 -13.72 17.40
CA VAL A 524 14.88 -14.05 17.55
C VAL A 524 14.51 -15.25 16.68
N GLY A 525 13.78 -16.23 17.22
CA GLY A 525 13.35 -17.42 16.46
C GLY A 525 12.28 -17.10 15.39
N VAL A 526 12.24 -17.90 14.32
CA VAL A 526 11.30 -17.69 13.20
C VAL A 526 9.88 -17.98 13.68
N GLY A 527 8.97 -17.02 13.52
CA GLY A 527 7.62 -17.00 14.09
C GLY A 527 7.49 -16.18 15.39
N ASP A 528 8.58 -15.93 16.12
CA ASP A 528 8.55 -15.29 17.44
C ASP A 528 8.46 -13.74 17.40
N LEU A 529 8.33 -13.16 16.20
CA LEU A 529 8.30 -11.70 16.01
C LEU A 529 7.06 -10.99 16.59
N ALA A 530 6.03 -11.72 17.03
CA ALA A 530 4.80 -11.15 17.58
C ALA A 530 5.02 -10.17 18.75
N SER A 531 6.10 -10.34 19.51
CA SER A 531 6.49 -9.44 20.61
C SER A 531 7.19 -8.15 20.17
N SER A 532 7.73 -8.11 18.94
CA SER A 532 8.57 -7.01 18.43
C SER A 532 7.79 -6.13 17.45
N ARG A 533 6.77 -5.42 17.96
CA ARG A 533 5.98 -4.50 17.14
C ARG A 533 6.73 -3.19 16.90
N MET A 534 6.76 -2.76 15.64
CA MET A 534 7.35 -1.50 15.19
C MET A 534 7.01 -0.29 16.09
N PRO A 535 8.01 0.42 16.64
CA PRO A 535 7.79 1.65 17.39
C PRO A 535 7.10 2.72 16.54
N ASN A 536 6.11 3.42 17.10
CA ASN A 536 5.40 4.49 16.39
C ASN A 536 6.36 5.58 15.88
N SER A 537 7.38 5.94 16.66
CA SER A 537 8.40 6.91 16.26
C SER A 537 9.25 6.47 15.06
N LEU A 538 9.45 5.17 14.81
CA LEU A 538 10.05 4.69 13.55
C LEU A 538 9.06 4.83 12.39
N ARG A 539 7.78 4.55 12.63
CA ARG A 539 6.71 4.68 11.62
C ARG A 539 6.57 6.14 11.19
N ASP A 540 6.55 7.08 12.14
CA ASP A 540 6.50 8.51 11.87
C ASP A 540 7.69 8.97 11.01
N LEU A 541 8.91 8.48 11.26
CA LEU A 541 10.09 8.79 10.42
C LEU A 541 10.01 8.17 9.01
N ILE A 542 9.48 6.94 8.87
CA ILE A 542 9.26 6.32 7.55
C ILE A 542 8.20 7.09 6.76
N ASP A 543 7.09 7.46 7.40
CA ASP A 543 6.03 8.24 6.78
C ASP A 543 6.55 9.62 6.31
N GLN A 544 7.39 10.27 7.12
CA GLN A 544 8.09 11.52 6.76
C GLN A 544 9.06 11.33 5.58
N HIS A 545 9.78 10.19 5.51
CA HIS A 545 10.68 9.86 4.40
C HIS A 545 9.91 9.62 3.09
N ARG A 546 8.81 8.86 3.11
CA ARG A 546 7.95 8.65 1.92
C ARG A 546 7.30 9.95 1.43
N CYS A 547 6.90 10.85 2.34
CA CYS A 547 6.43 12.19 1.96
C CYS A 547 7.54 13.06 1.34
N THR A 548 8.80 12.88 1.74
CA THR A 548 9.94 13.54 1.10
C THR A 548 10.23 12.97 -0.29
N GLU A 549 10.22 11.65 -0.46
CA GLU A 549 10.31 11.01 -1.77
C GLU A 549 9.25 11.55 -2.74
N LEU A 550 8.00 11.63 -2.29
CA LEU A 550 6.87 12.17 -3.05
C LEU A 550 7.09 13.63 -3.51
N VAL A 551 7.68 14.47 -2.67
CA VAL A 551 8.02 15.86 -3.08
C VAL A 551 9.23 15.88 -4.02
N LEU A 552 10.25 15.04 -3.78
CA LEU A 552 11.43 14.94 -4.66
C LEU A 552 11.09 14.45 -6.09
N LEU A 553 10.02 13.69 -6.27
CA LEU A 553 9.47 13.35 -7.58
C LEU A 553 9.11 14.60 -8.41
N MET A 554 8.66 15.70 -7.78
CA MET A 554 8.29 16.94 -8.48
C MET A 554 9.47 17.64 -9.19
N GLN A 555 10.72 17.24 -8.90
CA GLN A 555 11.90 17.73 -9.62
C GLN A 555 12.01 17.11 -11.05
N ARG A 556 11.28 16.03 -11.34
CA ARG A 556 11.29 15.33 -12.65
C ARG A 556 10.32 15.98 -13.65
N GLU A 557 10.54 15.75 -14.94
CA GLU A 557 9.64 16.27 -16.00
C GLU A 557 8.21 15.68 -15.92
N PRO A 558 7.16 16.48 -16.20
CA PRO A 558 5.76 16.06 -16.10
C PRO A 558 5.35 15.04 -17.18
N GLY A 559 5.59 13.76 -16.88
CA GLY A 559 5.24 12.61 -17.73
C GLY A 559 4.11 11.73 -17.19
N TYR A 560 3.71 10.73 -17.98
CA TYR A 560 2.78 9.68 -17.53
C TYR A 560 3.39 8.82 -16.42
N GLN A 561 4.66 8.45 -16.55
CA GLN A 561 5.36 7.67 -15.52
C GLN A 561 5.49 8.44 -14.21
N LEU A 562 5.82 9.75 -14.26
CA LEU A 562 5.87 10.58 -13.05
C LEU A 562 4.52 10.57 -12.33
N PHE A 563 3.40 10.72 -13.04
CA PHE A 563 2.08 10.69 -12.41
C PHE A 563 1.76 9.34 -11.75
N ARG A 564 2.22 8.22 -12.33
CA ARG A 564 2.13 6.88 -11.72
C ARG A 564 2.99 6.73 -10.47
N ASP A 565 4.24 7.19 -10.54
CA ASP A 565 5.18 7.20 -9.42
C ASP A 565 4.66 8.06 -8.25
N VAL A 566 3.98 9.15 -8.56
CA VAL A 566 3.40 10.09 -7.59
C VAL A 566 2.16 9.51 -6.91
N ILE A 567 1.25 8.88 -7.65
CA ILE A 567 0.10 8.19 -7.05
C ILE A 567 0.56 7.04 -6.15
N TYR A 568 1.54 6.24 -6.57
CA TYR A 568 2.13 5.18 -5.73
C TYR A 568 2.71 5.74 -4.41
N ALA A 569 3.51 6.83 -4.50
CA ALA A 569 4.11 7.43 -3.32
C ALA A 569 3.07 8.12 -2.41
N HIS A 570 1.98 8.61 -2.99
CA HIS A 570 0.82 9.10 -2.23
C HIS A 570 0.10 7.95 -1.49
N GLU A 571 -0.21 6.83 -2.15
CA GLU A 571 -0.83 5.65 -1.52
C GLU A 571 0.01 5.16 -0.33
N GLN A 572 1.33 5.05 -0.48
CA GLN A 572 2.27 4.66 0.58
C GLN A 572 2.24 5.57 1.83
N VAL A 573 1.79 6.83 1.71
CA VAL A 573 1.55 7.74 2.83
C VAL A 573 0.09 7.72 3.29
N ALA A 574 -0.86 7.62 2.35
CA ALA A 574 -2.30 7.77 2.58
C ALA A 574 -2.97 6.51 3.12
N GLU A 575 -2.67 5.32 2.61
CA GLU A 575 -3.27 4.05 3.05
C GLU A 575 -2.99 3.75 4.52
N ARG A 576 -1.83 4.22 5.03
CA ARG A 576 -1.45 4.18 6.46
C ARG A 576 -2.47 4.88 7.37
N ARG A 577 -3.36 5.74 6.83
CA ARG A 577 -4.49 6.37 7.54
C ARG A 577 -5.67 5.42 7.77
N LEU A 578 -5.89 4.42 6.90
CA LEU A 578 -7.11 3.61 6.89
C LEU A 578 -7.14 2.49 7.94
N ARG A 579 -6.05 2.27 8.70
CA ARG A 579 -6.03 1.23 9.74
C ARG A 579 -6.74 1.69 11.02
N PRO A 580 -7.76 0.95 11.52
CA PRO A 580 -8.46 1.27 12.75
C PRO A 580 -7.64 0.86 13.99
N GLY A 581 -6.53 1.57 14.23
CA GLY A 581 -5.68 1.41 15.42
C GLY A 581 -5.62 2.66 16.31
N GLY A 582 -5.70 3.84 15.70
CA GLY A 582 -5.72 5.12 16.43
C GLY A 582 -7.13 5.60 16.74
N ARG A 583 -7.71 5.17 17.87
CA ARG A 583 -8.63 6.08 18.57
C ARG A 583 -7.79 7.27 19.03
N PRO A 584 -8.16 8.53 18.72
CA PRO A 584 -7.52 9.66 19.38
C PRO A 584 -7.73 9.48 20.88
N GLY A 585 -6.67 9.60 21.66
CA GLY A 585 -6.74 9.49 23.11
C GLY A 585 -7.59 10.62 23.66
N VAL A 586 -8.87 10.37 23.88
CA VAL A 586 -9.72 11.24 24.69
C VAL A 586 -9.13 11.19 26.09
N SER A 587 -8.32 12.19 26.43
CA SER A 587 -7.86 12.41 27.80
C SER A 587 -9.10 12.58 28.66
N ALA A 588 -9.46 11.52 29.38
CA ALA A 588 -10.55 11.56 30.34
C ALA A 588 -10.24 12.71 31.31
N PRO A 589 -11.17 13.66 31.54
CA PRO A 589 -10.92 14.77 32.43
C PRO A 589 -10.64 14.22 33.82
N GLN A 590 -9.40 14.38 34.28
CA GLN A 590 -8.96 13.88 35.57
C GLN A 590 -9.75 14.61 36.66
N GLU A 591 -10.74 13.94 37.26
CA GLU A 591 -11.57 14.50 38.32
C GLU A 591 -10.70 14.95 39.50
N ARG A 592 -10.47 16.26 39.57
CA ARG A 592 -9.93 16.90 40.77
C ARG A 592 -11.00 16.84 41.87
N ARG A 593 -11.04 15.74 42.62
CA ARG A 593 -11.66 15.75 43.95
C ARG A 593 -10.98 16.82 44.79
N GLY A 594 -11.68 17.92 45.01
CA GLY A 594 -11.17 19.04 45.80
C GLY A 594 -11.07 18.66 47.28
N SER A 595 -9.99 19.08 47.92
CA SER A 595 -9.98 19.34 49.36
C SER A 595 -10.12 20.85 49.54
N ALA A 596 -11.21 21.29 50.15
CA ALA A 596 -11.45 22.70 50.46
C ALA A 596 -10.87 23.01 51.85
N GLY A 597 -10.07 24.08 51.98
CA GLY A 597 -9.13 24.21 53.11
C GLY A 597 -8.72 25.62 53.55
N HIS A 598 -9.56 26.64 53.30
CA HIS A 598 -9.46 27.96 53.95
C HIS A 598 -8.21 28.83 53.65
N VAL A 599 -8.04 29.91 54.42
CA VAL A 599 -7.18 31.10 54.21
C VAL A 599 -6.70 31.63 55.59
N VAL A 600 -5.87 32.66 55.78
CA VAL A 600 -5.48 33.85 54.97
C VAL A 600 -3.92 34.02 54.93
N PRO A 601 -3.25 35.18 54.71
CA PRO A 601 -1.86 35.17 54.21
C PRO A 601 -0.76 35.34 55.28
N GLY A 602 0.48 35.01 54.93
CA GLY A 602 1.68 35.22 55.76
C GLY A 602 2.96 35.42 54.93
N THR A 603 3.75 36.42 55.31
CA THR A 603 4.97 36.93 54.67
C THR A 603 6.16 35.94 54.66
N THR A 604 7.12 36.18 53.77
CA THR A 604 8.49 35.61 53.72
C THR A 604 9.32 35.87 55.01
N PRO A 605 10.54 35.32 55.25
CA PRO A 605 11.46 34.60 54.32
C PRO A 605 12.28 33.41 54.92
N VAL A 606 13.32 32.94 54.19
CA VAL A 606 14.59 32.26 54.64
C VAL A 606 14.53 31.00 55.56
N GLY A 607 15.29 29.94 55.21
CA GLY A 607 15.96 29.13 56.25
C GLY A 607 16.39 27.68 55.95
N VAL A 608 17.69 27.49 55.68
CA VAL A 608 18.59 26.44 56.24
C VAL A 608 18.13 24.96 56.34
N SER A 609 18.74 24.11 55.51
CA SER A 609 19.36 22.78 55.77
C SER A 609 19.19 22.08 57.14
N VAL A 610 19.05 20.74 57.17
CA VAL A 610 19.97 19.80 57.89
C VAL A 610 19.60 18.31 57.71
N VAL A 611 20.64 17.48 57.82
CA VAL A 611 20.76 16.00 57.86
C VAL A 611 19.75 15.25 58.75
N GLY A 612 19.39 14.01 58.38
CA GLY A 612 18.77 13.01 59.26
C GLY A 612 18.85 11.57 58.70
N SER A 613 19.03 10.56 59.55
CA SER A 613 19.33 9.15 59.16
C SER A 613 18.53 8.09 59.93
N ALA A 614 18.45 6.87 59.37
CA ALA A 614 17.98 5.62 60.01
C ALA A 614 16.46 5.58 60.35
N THR A 615 15.82 4.46 60.74
CA THR A 615 16.30 3.13 61.22
C THR A 615 15.34 2.00 60.76
N ALA A 616 15.58 0.72 61.12
CA ALA A 616 14.88 -0.45 60.59
C ALA A 616 14.18 -1.36 61.65
N ALA A 617 13.25 -2.19 61.17
CA ALA A 617 12.67 -3.39 61.82
C ALA A 617 12.00 -4.29 60.74
N VAL A 618 11.59 -5.56 60.91
CA VAL A 618 12.07 -6.79 61.62
C VAL A 618 10.86 -7.69 61.97
N SER A 619 11.05 -9.02 62.05
CA SER A 619 10.10 -10.09 62.45
C SER A 619 9.02 -10.51 61.43
N ALA A 620 8.59 -11.78 61.33
CA ALA A 620 9.08 -13.03 61.98
C ALA A 620 8.69 -14.29 61.15
N ALA A 621 9.29 -15.44 61.50
CA ALA A 621 8.92 -16.79 60.99
C ALA A 621 7.99 -17.54 61.97
N PRO A 622 7.55 -18.76 61.62
CA PRO A 622 8.13 -19.93 62.31
C PRO A 622 8.46 -21.13 61.38
N ASN A 623 9.00 -22.20 61.98
CA ASN A 623 9.58 -23.37 61.31
C ASN A 623 9.15 -24.69 62.00
N ILE A 624 8.94 -25.78 61.26
CA ILE A 624 8.68 -27.14 61.79
C ILE A 624 9.41 -28.18 60.92
N ASP A 625 10.03 -29.18 61.56
CA ASP A 625 10.92 -30.19 60.98
C ASP A 625 10.51 -31.62 61.41
N ILE A 626 10.44 -32.58 60.46
CA ILE A 626 10.31 -34.02 60.74
C ILE A 626 11.16 -34.87 59.76
N ARG A 627 12.39 -35.19 60.19
CA ARG A 627 13.11 -36.50 60.17
C ARG A 627 13.01 -37.50 58.99
N ARG A 628 14.18 -38.10 58.70
CA ARG A 628 14.39 -39.30 57.86
C ARG A 628 13.99 -40.63 58.54
N HIS A 629 13.44 -41.55 57.75
CA HIS A 629 13.77 -42.99 57.68
C HIS A 629 13.32 -43.51 56.27
N GLY A 630 13.82 -44.63 55.72
CA GLY A 630 14.87 -45.50 56.27
C GLY A 630 14.95 -46.93 55.72
N ARG A 631 14.55 -47.21 54.46
CA ARG A 631 14.90 -48.44 53.71
C ARG A 631 14.69 -48.25 52.22
#